data_AF-A0A1W9TKD3-F1
#
_entry.id   AF-A0A1W9TKD3-F1
#
_cell.length_a   1.000
_cell.length_b   1.000
_cell.length_c   1.000
_cell.angle_alpha   90.00
_cell.angle_beta   90.00
_cell.angle_gamma   90.00
#
_symmetry.space_group_name_H-M   'P 1'
#
loop_
_entity.id
_entity.type
_entity.pdbx_description
1 polymer ?
#
loop_
_entity_poly.entity_id
_entity_poly.type
_entity_poly.pdbx_seq_one_letter_code
_entity_poly.pdbx_strand_id
1 'polypeptide(L)'
;MLVIDLDLNGILKNTYGCLIFQEQVLKISQKIAGYSLAEADQKVRKNISSKNIEKINALEKEFVNSSIENGYSKEVSKRTFNYLVNFSKYGFNKPHAAIYSFVAYKTMELKIYHKNIYLNEYLKVSKKKEIKKIFDEIGDKTINLNINHSKYQTITWNEKNYLGFHLIKNFTIDDYKKILNIRPIRNINQLRNVLTNNKIENLIKSGTFDFLNENRFILLNNLFGNVIYNVDDYNFYEQIKFEKESTGINFFNDFSKLPDDIENEQLLNLRGIIDFVGISVDKNNNEYAKLKVLLNNKTTYVVIFNDKYIEYKEFIKKGYIINFEGIYNKKFNNINLKKIV
;
A
#
# COMPACT_ATOMS: atom_id res chain seq x y z
N MET A 1 -11.65 38.55 -8.96
CA MET A 1 -12.58 37.99 -9.97
C MET A 1 -12.11 38.44 -11.34
N LEU A 2 -11.71 37.52 -12.22
CA LEU A 2 -11.09 37.83 -13.52
C LEU A 2 -12.19 38.14 -14.54
N VAL A 3 -12.17 39.33 -15.16
CA VAL A 3 -13.11 39.77 -16.23
C VAL A 3 -13.06 38.88 -17.50
N ILE A 4 -12.20 37.87 -17.50
CA ILE A 4 -12.03 36.86 -18.54
C ILE A 4 -13.13 35.75 -18.48
N ASP A 5 -13.92 35.70 -17.39
CA ASP A 5 -14.79 34.56 -17.06
C ASP A 5 -15.97 34.30 -18.02
N LEU A 6 -16.56 35.29 -18.67
CA LEU A 6 -17.78 35.06 -19.46
C LEU A 6 -17.50 34.40 -20.82
N ASP A 7 -16.46 34.82 -21.54
CA ASP A 7 -16.20 34.38 -22.92
C ASP A 7 -15.27 33.17 -23.01
N LEU A 8 -14.45 32.91 -21.98
CA LEU A 8 -13.65 31.69 -21.87
C LEU A 8 -14.34 30.55 -21.11
N ASN A 9 -15.56 30.78 -20.60
CA ASN A 9 -16.28 29.79 -19.79
C ASN A 9 -16.39 28.45 -20.52
N GLY A 10 -16.72 28.43 -21.81
CA GLY A 10 -16.79 27.19 -22.60
C GLY A 10 -15.48 26.39 -22.67
N ILE A 11 -14.32 27.04 -22.56
CA ILE A 11 -13.00 26.41 -22.67
C ILE A 11 -12.47 25.97 -21.29
N LEU A 12 -12.77 26.73 -20.25
CA LEU A 12 -12.25 26.55 -18.89
C LEU A 12 -13.26 25.95 -17.91
N LYS A 13 -14.53 25.78 -18.28
CA LYS A 13 -15.60 25.25 -17.42
C LYS A 13 -15.24 23.90 -16.81
N ASN A 14 -14.71 22.98 -17.61
CA ASN A 14 -14.37 21.63 -17.15
C ASN A 14 -13.15 21.60 -16.22
N THR A 15 -12.46 22.73 -16.05
CA THR A 15 -11.31 22.90 -15.15
C THR A 15 -11.53 24.05 -14.16
N TYR A 16 -12.80 24.44 -13.93
CA TYR A 16 -13.20 25.47 -12.96
C TYR A 16 -12.44 26.80 -13.12
N GLY A 17 -12.18 27.21 -14.36
CA GLY A 17 -11.45 28.46 -14.63
C GLY A 17 -9.93 28.32 -14.64
N CYS A 18 -9.38 27.16 -14.29
CA CYS A 18 -7.93 26.93 -14.29
C CYS A 18 -7.42 26.45 -15.65
N LEU A 19 -6.34 27.03 -16.15
CA LEU A 19 -5.56 26.41 -17.23
C LEU A 19 -4.85 25.16 -16.71
N ILE A 20 -5.11 24.02 -17.33
CA ILE A 20 -4.50 22.72 -17.02
C ILE A 20 -3.92 22.06 -18.28
N PHE A 21 -4.56 22.27 -19.43
CA PHE A 21 -4.22 21.57 -20.66
C PHE A 21 -3.67 22.47 -21.78
N GLN A 22 -2.75 21.92 -22.57
CA GLN A 22 -2.21 22.57 -23.77
C GLN A 22 -3.32 22.90 -24.78
N GLU A 23 -4.33 22.05 -24.90
CA GLU A 23 -5.48 22.25 -25.80
C GLU A 23 -6.32 23.47 -25.40
N GLN A 24 -6.31 23.88 -24.13
CA GLN A 24 -6.97 25.10 -23.68
C GLN A 24 -6.22 26.34 -24.20
N VAL A 25 -4.89 26.30 -24.23
CA VAL A 25 -4.06 27.38 -24.83
C VAL A 25 -4.41 27.56 -26.30
N LEU A 26 -4.58 26.46 -27.04
CA LEU A 26 -4.94 26.51 -28.46
C LEU A 26 -6.31 27.14 -28.67
N LYS A 27 -7.33 26.69 -27.91
CA LYS A 27 -8.70 27.21 -28.02
C LYS A 27 -8.81 28.67 -27.60
N ILE A 28 -8.09 29.09 -26.56
CA ILE A 28 -8.06 30.50 -26.14
C ILE A 28 -7.41 31.37 -27.20
N SER A 29 -6.30 30.92 -27.79
CA SER A 29 -5.64 31.67 -28.86
C SER A 29 -6.52 31.81 -30.11
N GLN A 30 -7.26 30.76 -30.45
CA GLN A 30 -8.26 30.82 -31.53
C GLN A 30 -9.39 31.81 -31.21
N LYS A 31 -9.94 31.75 -29.99
CA LYS A 31 -11.09 32.59 -29.60
C LYS A 31 -10.73 34.06 -29.42
N ILE A 32 -9.55 34.34 -28.85
CA ILE A 32 -9.12 35.70 -28.48
C ILE A 32 -8.36 36.36 -29.64
N ALA A 33 -7.35 35.69 -30.20
CA ALA A 33 -6.50 36.26 -31.26
C ALA A 33 -6.95 35.87 -32.69
N GLY A 34 -8.05 35.14 -32.85
CA GLY A 34 -8.58 34.77 -34.17
C GLY A 34 -7.75 33.73 -34.93
N TYR A 35 -6.75 33.12 -34.30
CA TYR A 35 -5.85 32.16 -34.94
C TYR A 35 -6.56 30.86 -35.33
N SER A 36 -6.14 30.26 -36.44
CA SER A 36 -6.43 28.84 -36.68
C SER A 36 -5.75 27.97 -35.61
N LEU A 37 -6.23 26.72 -35.43
CA LEU A 37 -5.61 25.80 -34.47
C LEU A 37 -4.13 25.49 -34.81
N ALA A 38 -3.79 25.46 -36.10
CA ALA A 38 -2.42 25.27 -36.56
C ALA A 38 -1.53 26.47 -36.19
N GLU A 39 -2.03 27.69 -36.38
CA GLU A 39 -1.33 28.91 -35.96
C GLU A 39 -1.22 29.00 -34.44
N ALA A 40 -2.27 28.68 -33.69
CA ALA A 40 -2.21 28.64 -32.23
C ALA A 40 -1.15 27.65 -31.72
N ASP A 41 -0.98 26.51 -32.39
CA ASP A 41 0.07 25.55 -32.05
C ASP A 41 1.47 26.09 -32.35
N GLN A 42 1.67 26.56 -33.58
CA GLN A 42 2.97 27.00 -34.07
C GLN A 42 3.41 28.33 -33.47
N LYS A 43 2.53 29.34 -33.49
CA LYS A 43 2.81 30.70 -33.03
C LYS A 43 2.78 30.81 -31.52
N VAL A 44 1.80 30.21 -30.85
CA VAL A 44 1.59 30.41 -29.42
C VAL A 44 2.20 29.27 -28.60
N ARG A 45 1.67 28.05 -28.71
CA ARG A 45 2.09 26.95 -27.81
C ARG A 45 3.59 26.66 -27.90
N LYS A 46 4.13 26.46 -29.11
CA LYS A 46 5.56 26.12 -29.29
C LYS A 46 6.51 27.26 -28.89
N ASN A 47 6.21 28.49 -29.28
CA ASN A 47 7.09 29.62 -28.96
C ASN A 47 7.10 29.95 -27.45
N ILE A 48 5.95 29.88 -26.78
CA ILE A 48 5.91 30.09 -25.33
C ILE A 48 6.69 28.97 -24.62
N SER A 49 6.59 27.71 -25.09
CA SER A 49 7.39 26.61 -24.55
C SER A 49 8.90 26.76 -24.74
N SER A 50 9.35 27.56 -25.72
CA SER A 50 10.78 27.77 -26.01
C SER A 50 11.52 28.64 -24.96
N LYS A 51 10.77 29.37 -24.11
CA LYS A 51 11.30 30.27 -23.06
C LYS A 51 12.23 31.40 -23.56
N ASN A 52 12.29 31.68 -24.87
CA ASN A 52 13.07 32.79 -25.40
C ASN A 52 12.32 34.12 -25.19
N ILE A 53 12.87 34.99 -24.35
CA ILE A 53 12.23 36.26 -23.93
C ILE A 53 11.95 37.19 -25.12
N GLU A 54 12.90 37.33 -26.05
CA GLU A 54 12.73 38.20 -27.21
C GLU A 54 11.59 37.70 -28.11
N LYS A 55 11.52 36.39 -28.35
CA LYS A 55 10.42 35.77 -29.12
C LYS A 55 9.08 35.91 -28.41
N ILE A 56 9.04 35.76 -27.09
CA ILE A 56 7.80 35.92 -26.30
C ILE A 56 7.32 37.37 -26.34
N ASN A 57 8.22 38.35 -26.24
CA ASN A 57 7.86 39.77 -26.32
C ASN A 57 7.37 40.18 -27.72
N ALA A 58 7.97 39.62 -28.78
CA ALA A 58 7.48 39.82 -30.15
C ALA A 58 6.09 39.20 -30.34
N LEU A 59 5.91 37.98 -29.82
CA LEU A 59 4.63 37.27 -29.86
C LEU A 59 3.53 37.97 -29.06
N GLU A 60 3.85 38.61 -27.92
CA GLU A 60 2.88 39.41 -27.16
C GLU A 60 2.29 40.52 -28.02
N LYS A 61 3.15 41.24 -28.76
CA LYS A 61 2.70 42.33 -29.64
C LYS A 61 1.78 41.81 -30.75
N GLU A 62 2.16 40.72 -31.41
CA GLU A 62 1.35 40.08 -32.45
C GLU A 62 0.00 39.62 -31.89
N PHE A 63 0.02 38.89 -30.78
CA PHE A 63 -1.19 38.39 -30.12
C PHE A 63 -2.14 39.52 -29.72
N VAL A 64 -1.62 40.59 -29.12
CA VAL A 64 -2.43 41.75 -28.70
C VAL A 64 -3.07 42.45 -29.89
N ASN A 65 -2.33 42.64 -30.99
CA ASN A 65 -2.86 43.27 -32.19
C ASN A 65 -3.97 42.43 -32.82
N SER A 66 -3.72 41.13 -33.03
CA SER A 66 -4.75 40.22 -33.58
C SER A 66 -5.98 40.12 -32.67
N SER A 67 -5.80 40.22 -31.35
CA SER A 67 -6.92 40.23 -30.40
C SER A 67 -7.75 41.50 -30.48
N ILE A 68 -7.12 42.65 -30.75
CA ILE A 68 -7.83 43.93 -30.95
C ILE A 68 -8.63 43.89 -32.26
N GLU A 69 -8.06 43.36 -33.33
CA GLU A 69 -8.77 43.14 -34.61
C GLU A 69 -9.97 42.19 -34.44
N ASN A 70 -9.87 41.25 -33.51
CA ASN A 70 -10.93 40.30 -33.16
C ASN A 70 -11.91 40.84 -32.08
N GLY A 71 -11.84 42.13 -31.75
CA GLY A 71 -12.83 42.83 -30.91
C GLY A 71 -12.53 42.89 -29.40
N TYR A 72 -11.35 42.47 -28.94
CA TYR A 72 -10.97 42.50 -27.52
C TYR A 72 -10.16 43.75 -27.17
N SER A 73 -10.34 44.28 -25.95
CA SER A 73 -9.55 45.42 -25.49
C SER A 73 -8.09 45.04 -25.25
N LYS A 74 -7.18 46.00 -25.46
CA LYS A 74 -5.73 45.82 -25.23
C LYS A 74 -5.40 45.26 -23.85
N GLU A 75 -6.14 45.69 -22.82
CA GLU A 75 -5.96 45.24 -21.44
C GLU A 75 -6.30 43.76 -21.28
N VAL A 76 -7.44 43.32 -21.82
CA VAL A 76 -7.88 41.92 -21.80
C VAL A 76 -6.90 41.03 -22.57
N SER A 77 -6.45 41.48 -23.75
CA SER A 77 -5.51 40.74 -24.59
C SER A 77 -4.17 40.52 -23.89
N LYS A 78 -3.58 41.58 -23.29
CA LYS A 78 -2.33 41.48 -22.54
C LYS A 78 -2.45 40.56 -21.32
N ARG A 79 -3.53 40.70 -20.56
CA ARG A 79 -3.77 39.87 -19.38
C ARG A 79 -3.91 38.40 -19.75
N THR A 80 -4.62 38.10 -20.84
CA THR A 80 -4.78 36.75 -21.37
C THR A 80 -3.44 36.17 -21.82
N PHE A 81 -2.66 36.91 -22.59
CA PHE A 81 -1.34 36.47 -23.04
C PHE A 81 -0.42 36.14 -21.86
N ASN A 82 -0.34 37.03 -20.86
CA ASN A 82 0.44 36.79 -19.64
C ASN A 82 -0.02 35.54 -18.89
N TYR A 83 -1.33 35.28 -18.87
CA TYR A 83 -1.88 34.06 -18.28
C TYR A 83 -1.44 32.80 -19.04
N LEU A 84 -1.46 32.82 -20.38
CA LEU A 84 -0.96 31.73 -21.22
C LEU A 84 0.56 31.49 -21.02
N VAL A 85 1.35 32.56 -20.94
CA VAL A 85 2.81 32.50 -20.72
C VAL A 85 3.12 31.88 -19.36
N ASN A 86 2.48 32.34 -18.30
CA ASN A 86 2.68 31.80 -16.95
C ASN A 86 2.31 30.32 -16.85
N PHE A 87 1.23 29.91 -17.51
CA PHE A 87 0.76 28.53 -17.52
C PHE A 87 1.66 27.57 -18.32
N SER A 88 2.29 28.03 -19.41
CA SER A 88 3.07 27.18 -20.31
C SER A 88 4.15 26.31 -19.65
N LYS A 89 4.62 26.71 -18.46
CA LYS A 89 5.59 25.95 -17.65
C LYS A 89 5.03 24.64 -17.12
N TYR A 90 3.70 24.51 -17.02
CA TYR A 90 3.00 23.41 -16.36
C TYR A 90 1.93 22.74 -17.24
N GLY A 91 1.78 23.19 -18.50
CA GLY A 91 0.69 22.73 -19.34
C GLY A 91 0.81 21.28 -19.79
N PHE A 92 -0.23 20.50 -19.49
CA PHE A 92 -0.25 19.06 -19.75
C PHE A 92 -1.00 18.71 -21.05
N ASN A 93 -0.66 17.59 -21.68
CA ASN A 93 -1.36 17.12 -22.87
C ASN A 93 -2.67 16.39 -22.47
N LYS A 94 -3.84 16.90 -22.92
CA LYS A 94 -5.13 16.35 -22.50
C LYS A 94 -5.39 14.92 -23.00
N PRO A 95 -5.16 14.55 -24.27
CA PRO A 95 -5.31 13.16 -24.73
C PRO A 95 -4.50 12.16 -23.91
N HIS A 96 -3.25 12.51 -23.60
CA HIS A 96 -2.39 11.67 -22.77
C HIS A 96 -2.95 11.53 -21.34
N ALA A 97 -3.37 12.63 -20.71
CA ALA A 97 -4.02 12.56 -19.40
C ALA A 97 -5.31 11.70 -19.43
N ALA A 98 -6.14 11.87 -20.46
CA ALA A 98 -7.41 11.18 -20.58
C ALA A 98 -7.25 9.66 -20.70
N ILE A 99 -6.31 9.18 -21.52
CA ILE A 99 -6.14 7.73 -21.75
C ILE A 99 -5.62 7.02 -20.49
N TYR A 100 -4.69 7.64 -19.76
CA TYR A 100 -4.19 7.09 -18.50
C TYR A 100 -5.22 7.19 -17.37
N SER A 101 -6.01 8.28 -17.34
CA SER A 101 -7.11 8.42 -16.38
C SER A 101 -8.19 7.36 -16.59
N PHE A 102 -8.46 6.98 -17.84
CA PHE A 102 -9.39 5.90 -18.16
C PHE A 102 -8.89 4.55 -17.64
N VAL A 103 -7.60 4.24 -17.82
CA VAL A 103 -6.99 3.01 -17.26
C VAL A 103 -7.07 3.01 -15.74
N ALA A 104 -6.78 4.13 -15.08
CA ALA A 104 -6.89 4.27 -13.64
C ALA A 104 -8.34 4.07 -13.15
N TYR A 105 -9.32 4.68 -13.84
CA TYR A 105 -10.74 4.51 -13.55
C TYR A 105 -11.20 3.05 -13.69
N LYS A 106 -10.80 2.38 -14.78
CA LYS A 106 -11.10 0.95 -14.97
C LYS A 106 -10.43 0.05 -13.95
N THR A 107 -9.20 0.36 -13.55
CA THR A 107 -8.51 -0.36 -12.46
C THR A 107 -9.25 -0.19 -11.13
N MET A 108 -9.72 1.02 -10.83
CA MET A 108 -10.54 1.30 -9.65
C MET A 108 -11.87 0.54 -9.68
N GLU A 109 -12.58 0.56 -10.82
CA GLU A 109 -13.84 -0.18 -11.03
C GLU A 109 -13.65 -1.67 -10.73
N LEU A 110 -12.58 -2.28 -11.24
CA LEU A 110 -12.23 -3.68 -10.94
C LEU A 110 -11.94 -3.89 -9.45
N LYS A 111 -11.18 -2.98 -8.80
CA LYS A 111 -10.87 -3.08 -7.36
C LYS A 111 -12.13 -3.01 -6.48
N ILE A 112 -13.14 -2.24 -6.88
CA ILE A 112 -14.38 -2.03 -6.11
C ILE A 112 -15.40 -3.14 -6.38
N TYR A 113 -15.73 -3.41 -7.65
CA TYR A 113 -16.84 -4.29 -8.02
C TYR A 113 -16.41 -5.73 -8.34
N HIS A 114 -15.14 -5.94 -8.69
CA HIS A 114 -14.59 -7.25 -9.06
C HIS A 114 -13.31 -7.56 -8.27
N LYS A 115 -13.34 -7.29 -6.97
CA LYS A 115 -12.17 -7.36 -6.07
C LYS A 115 -11.37 -8.66 -6.21
N ASN A 116 -12.04 -9.82 -6.34
CA ASN A 116 -11.37 -11.11 -6.51
C ASN A 116 -10.58 -11.20 -7.81
N ILE A 117 -11.14 -10.71 -8.92
CA ILE A 117 -10.47 -10.67 -10.23
C ILE A 117 -9.29 -9.70 -10.19
N TYR A 118 -9.50 -8.50 -9.64
CA TYR A 118 -8.44 -7.51 -9.46
C TYR A 118 -7.26 -8.08 -8.66
N LEU A 119 -7.56 -8.70 -7.51
CA LEU A 119 -6.54 -9.29 -6.64
C LEU A 119 -5.78 -10.41 -7.34
N ASN A 120 -6.47 -11.29 -8.06
CA ASN A 120 -5.82 -12.37 -8.79
C ASN A 120 -4.80 -11.86 -9.80
N GLU A 121 -5.24 -10.97 -10.70
CA GLU A 121 -4.38 -10.46 -11.77
C GLU A 121 -3.24 -9.60 -11.21
N TYR A 122 -3.53 -8.79 -10.19
CA TYR A 122 -2.50 -7.98 -9.54
C TYR A 122 -1.46 -8.87 -8.85
N LEU A 123 -1.87 -9.88 -8.07
CA LEU A 123 -0.95 -10.75 -7.33
C LEU A 123 -0.08 -11.63 -8.24
N LYS A 124 -0.53 -11.97 -9.46
CA LYS A 124 0.29 -12.72 -10.45
C LYS A 124 1.53 -11.95 -10.90
N VAL A 125 1.41 -10.64 -11.06
CA VAL A 125 2.49 -9.76 -11.55
C VAL A 125 3.22 -9.03 -10.43
N SER A 126 2.69 -9.11 -9.21
CA SER A 126 3.23 -8.41 -8.05
C SER A 126 4.53 -9.00 -7.56
N LYS A 127 5.45 -8.11 -7.19
CA LYS A 127 6.61 -8.45 -6.37
C LYS A 127 6.20 -8.57 -4.90
N LYS A 128 7.03 -9.26 -4.12
CA LYS A 128 6.87 -9.45 -2.67
C LYS A 128 6.50 -8.18 -1.89
N LYS A 129 7.09 -7.02 -2.23
CA LYS A 129 6.77 -5.72 -1.59
C LYS A 129 5.35 -5.24 -1.89
N GLU A 130 4.85 -5.47 -3.09
CA GLU A 130 3.50 -5.08 -3.53
C GLU A 130 2.45 -6.00 -2.93
N ILE A 131 2.74 -7.31 -2.86
CA ILE A 131 1.92 -8.29 -2.17
C ILE A 131 1.75 -7.89 -0.70
N LYS A 132 2.85 -7.53 -0.01
CA LYS A 132 2.78 -7.03 1.37
C LYS A 132 1.83 -5.83 1.48
N LYS A 133 1.94 -4.84 0.59
CA LYS A 133 1.05 -3.67 0.60
C LYS A 133 -0.42 -4.05 0.45
N ILE A 134 -0.73 -5.02 -0.39
CA ILE A 134 -2.11 -5.50 -0.54
C ILE A 134 -2.62 -6.18 0.73
N PHE A 135 -1.83 -7.01 1.39
CA PHE A 135 -2.21 -7.56 2.69
C PHE A 135 -2.36 -6.45 3.74
N ASP A 136 -1.56 -5.39 3.65
CA ASP A 136 -1.67 -4.15 4.44
C ASP A 136 -2.91 -3.30 4.16
N GLU A 137 -3.53 -3.43 2.99
CA GLU A 137 -4.73 -2.68 2.60
C GLU A 137 -6.01 -3.48 2.83
N ILE A 138 -5.97 -4.80 2.62
CA ILE A 138 -7.19 -5.60 2.46
C ILE A 138 -7.43 -6.53 3.65
N GLY A 139 -6.40 -6.90 4.41
CA GLY A 139 -6.53 -7.73 5.61
C GLY A 139 -7.17 -9.12 5.36
N ASP A 140 -7.15 -9.60 4.12
CA ASP A 140 -7.97 -10.73 3.70
C ASP A 140 -7.34 -12.08 4.07
N LYS A 141 -7.94 -12.75 5.07
CA LYS A 141 -7.53 -14.10 5.51
C LYS A 141 -7.83 -15.19 4.48
N THR A 142 -8.55 -14.87 3.40
CA THR A 142 -8.92 -15.85 2.36
C THR A 142 -7.78 -16.15 1.37
N ILE A 143 -6.68 -15.40 1.46
CA ILE A 143 -5.50 -15.59 0.61
C ILE A 143 -4.47 -16.43 1.38
N ASN A 144 -4.41 -17.74 1.12
CA ASN A 144 -3.48 -18.64 1.81
C ASN A 144 -2.66 -19.51 0.84
N LEU A 145 -1.60 -20.13 1.34
CA LEU A 145 -0.86 -21.19 0.66
C LEU A 145 -1.54 -22.54 0.93
N ASN A 146 -1.57 -23.41 -0.06
CA ASN A 146 -2.07 -24.78 0.12
C ASN A 146 -1.31 -25.75 -0.77
N ILE A 147 -0.82 -26.85 -0.20
CA ILE A 147 0.03 -27.79 -0.92
C ILE A 147 -0.62 -28.38 -2.17
N ASN A 148 -1.95 -28.51 -2.18
CA ASN A 148 -2.73 -29.15 -3.23
C ASN A 148 -3.30 -28.15 -4.24
N HIS A 149 -3.57 -26.91 -3.82
CA HIS A 149 -4.23 -25.91 -4.67
C HIS A 149 -3.30 -24.81 -5.19
N SER A 150 -2.30 -24.38 -4.42
CA SER A 150 -1.34 -23.36 -4.87
C SER A 150 -0.58 -23.80 -6.11
N LYS A 151 -0.26 -22.86 -7.01
CA LYS A 151 0.71 -23.08 -8.09
C LYS A 151 2.05 -22.44 -7.74
N TYR A 152 3.01 -22.46 -8.67
CA TYR A 152 4.25 -21.70 -8.48
C TYR A 152 3.98 -20.19 -8.43
N GLN A 153 3.20 -19.67 -9.37
CA GLN A 153 2.64 -18.31 -9.31
C GLN A 153 1.31 -18.30 -8.55
N THR A 154 0.93 -17.12 -8.05
CA THR A 154 -0.38 -16.91 -7.40
C THR A 154 -1.50 -17.18 -8.41
N ILE A 155 -2.59 -17.81 -7.96
CA ILE A 155 -3.74 -18.11 -8.79
C ILE A 155 -5.06 -17.94 -8.03
N THR A 156 -6.15 -17.80 -8.77
CA THR A 156 -7.50 -18.08 -8.25
C THR A 156 -7.92 -19.49 -8.64
N TRP A 157 -8.51 -20.20 -7.68
CA TRP A 157 -9.15 -21.49 -7.89
C TRP A 157 -10.46 -21.52 -7.08
N ASN A 158 -11.57 -21.85 -7.72
CA ASN A 158 -12.92 -21.87 -7.12
C ASN A 158 -13.23 -20.58 -6.32
N GLU A 159 -13.01 -19.42 -6.95
CA GLU A 159 -13.23 -18.08 -6.36
C GLU A 159 -12.36 -17.74 -5.14
N LYS A 160 -11.43 -18.63 -4.76
CA LYS A 160 -10.45 -18.41 -3.69
C LYS A 160 -9.08 -18.11 -4.28
N ASN A 161 -8.36 -17.18 -3.65
CA ASN A 161 -7.02 -16.81 -4.05
C ASN A 161 -6.00 -17.67 -3.30
N TYR A 162 -5.13 -18.35 -4.03
CA TYR A 162 -4.04 -19.14 -3.49
C TYR A 162 -2.72 -18.51 -3.85
N LEU A 163 -1.93 -18.20 -2.83
CA LEU A 163 -0.58 -17.68 -3.02
C LEU A 163 0.28 -18.69 -3.76
N GLY A 164 1.23 -18.16 -4.55
CA GLY A 164 2.18 -18.97 -5.27
C GLY A 164 3.38 -19.39 -4.44
N PHE A 165 3.92 -20.58 -4.68
CA PHE A 165 5.14 -21.07 -4.01
C PHE A 165 6.40 -20.23 -4.30
N HIS A 166 6.39 -19.40 -5.35
CA HIS A 166 7.47 -18.43 -5.61
C HIS A 166 7.72 -17.45 -4.44
N LEU A 167 6.77 -17.30 -3.51
CA LEU A 167 6.93 -16.48 -2.31
C LEU A 167 7.74 -17.19 -1.21
N ILE A 168 7.82 -18.51 -1.25
CA ILE A 168 8.48 -19.33 -0.25
C ILE A 168 9.98 -19.31 -0.54
N LYS A 169 10.76 -19.00 0.49
CA LYS A 169 12.21 -18.91 0.45
C LYS A 169 12.79 -20.23 -0.04
N ASN A 170 13.76 -20.14 -0.96
CA ASN A 170 14.48 -21.29 -1.53
C ASN A 170 13.60 -22.33 -2.23
N PHE A 171 12.40 -21.94 -2.69
CA PHE A 171 11.48 -22.83 -3.40
C PHE A 171 11.47 -22.52 -4.90
N THR A 172 11.84 -23.51 -5.73
CA THR A 172 11.99 -23.31 -7.19
C THR A 172 10.82 -23.85 -7.99
N ILE A 173 10.78 -23.49 -9.29
CA ILE A 173 9.79 -24.04 -10.22
C ILE A 173 9.93 -25.56 -10.38
N ASP A 174 11.14 -26.10 -10.29
CA ASP A 174 11.37 -27.54 -10.42
C ASP A 174 10.94 -28.29 -9.15
N ASP A 175 11.09 -27.69 -7.96
CA ASP A 175 10.49 -28.23 -6.74
C ASP A 175 8.96 -28.31 -6.86
N TYR A 176 8.34 -27.27 -7.42
CA TYR A 176 6.90 -27.28 -7.69
C TYR A 176 6.49 -28.40 -8.67
N LYS A 177 7.25 -28.63 -9.76
CA LYS A 177 6.96 -29.73 -10.69
C LYS A 177 7.02 -31.09 -9.99
N LYS A 178 7.98 -31.30 -9.08
CA LYS A 178 8.06 -32.54 -8.29
C LYS A 178 6.83 -32.72 -7.40
N ILE A 179 6.35 -31.66 -6.75
CA ILE A 179 5.10 -31.67 -5.98
C ILE A 179 3.92 -32.04 -6.86
N LEU A 180 3.80 -31.42 -8.05
CA LEU A 180 2.68 -31.66 -8.96
C LEU A 180 2.50 -33.15 -9.29
N ASN A 181 3.61 -33.86 -9.50
CA ASN A 181 3.58 -35.28 -9.87
C ASN A 181 3.05 -36.20 -8.76
N ILE A 182 3.04 -35.74 -7.51
CA ILE A 182 2.60 -36.54 -6.35
C ILE A 182 1.32 -36.00 -5.70
N ARG A 183 0.70 -34.96 -6.27
CA ARG A 183 -0.59 -34.47 -5.79
C ARG A 183 -1.70 -35.51 -6.03
N PRO A 184 -2.70 -35.62 -5.14
CA PRO A 184 -2.87 -34.85 -3.90
C PRO A 184 -1.99 -35.37 -2.74
N ILE A 185 -1.41 -34.44 -2.00
CA ILE A 185 -0.62 -34.70 -0.79
C ILE A 185 -1.54 -34.65 0.42
N ARG A 186 -1.56 -35.74 1.19
CA ARG A 186 -2.37 -35.96 2.38
C ARG A 186 -1.54 -35.99 3.66
N ASN A 187 -0.24 -36.22 3.56
CA ASN A 187 0.67 -36.17 4.71
C ASN A 187 2.08 -35.72 4.28
N ILE A 188 2.85 -35.24 5.25
CA ILE A 188 4.20 -34.68 5.02
C ILE A 188 5.19 -35.75 4.52
N ASN A 189 5.02 -37.01 4.91
CA ASN A 189 5.96 -38.08 4.56
C ASN A 189 6.02 -38.33 3.04
N GLN A 190 4.94 -38.08 2.30
CA GLN A 190 4.93 -38.16 0.83
C GLN A 190 5.98 -37.24 0.18
N LEU A 191 6.40 -36.17 0.87
CA LEU A 191 7.35 -35.18 0.34
C LEU A 191 8.81 -35.52 0.58
N ARG A 192 9.11 -36.40 1.54
CA ARG A 192 10.50 -36.73 1.93
C ARG A 192 11.33 -37.31 0.78
N ASN A 193 10.66 -37.98 -0.17
CA ASN A 193 11.32 -38.59 -1.34
C ASN A 193 11.50 -37.62 -2.51
N VAL A 194 10.86 -36.44 -2.47
CA VAL A 194 10.88 -35.48 -3.59
C VAL A 194 11.54 -34.15 -3.22
N LEU A 195 11.53 -33.77 -1.95
CA LEU A 195 12.07 -32.51 -1.44
C LEU A 195 12.97 -32.76 -0.23
N THR A 196 13.92 -31.85 -0.02
CA THR A 196 14.78 -31.86 1.18
C THR A 196 13.99 -31.39 2.41
N ASN A 197 14.39 -31.84 3.60
CA ASN A 197 13.73 -31.44 4.86
C ASN A 197 13.65 -29.92 5.03
N ASN A 198 14.70 -29.17 4.66
CA ASN A 198 14.67 -27.69 4.74
C ASN A 198 13.58 -27.07 3.83
N LYS A 199 13.33 -27.64 2.65
CA LYS A 199 12.24 -27.16 1.79
C LYS A 199 10.87 -27.48 2.38
N ILE A 200 10.71 -28.69 2.93
CA ILE A 200 9.47 -29.11 3.58
C ILE A 200 9.20 -28.26 4.83
N GLU A 201 10.23 -27.96 5.62
CA GLU A 201 10.15 -27.06 6.77
C GLU A 201 9.64 -25.68 6.36
N ASN A 202 10.16 -25.08 5.28
CA ASN A 202 9.68 -23.80 4.78
C ASN A 202 8.22 -23.87 4.27
N LEU A 203 7.83 -24.98 3.64
CA LEU A 203 6.42 -25.20 3.26
C LEU A 203 5.51 -25.25 4.50
N ILE A 204 5.91 -25.97 5.56
CA ILE A 204 5.15 -26.00 6.83
C ILE A 204 5.08 -24.61 7.45
N LYS A 205 6.22 -23.95 7.63
CA LYS A 205 6.32 -22.60 8.22
C LYS A 205 5.53 -21.54 7.46
N SER A 206 5.33 -21.71 6.16
CA SER A 206 4.56 -20.78 5.34
C SER A 206 3.03 -20.97 5.43
N GLY A 207 2.55 -22.01 6.10
CA GLY A 207 1.12 -22.31 6.21
C GLY A 207 0.56 -23.22 5.13
N THR A 208 1.42 -23.76 4.26
CA THR A 208 1.02 -24.59 3.11
C THR A 208 0.28 -25.88 3.54
N PHE A 209 0.44 -26.30 4.80
CA PHE A 209 -0.15 -27.50 5.39
C PHE A 209 -1.16 -27.21 6.53
N ASP A 210 -1.60 -25.96 6.71
CA ASP A 210 -2.50 -25.62 7.82
C ASP A 210 -3.83 -26.40 7.75
N PHE A 211 -4.23 -26.86 6.56
CA PHE A 211 -5.40 -27.74 6.39
C PHE A 211 -5.22 -29.15 7.00
N LEU A 212 -3.99 -29.59 7.26
CA LEU A 212 -3.71 -30.85 7.96
C LEU A 212 -3.71 -30.65 9.47
N ASN A 213 -3.08 -29.57 9.93
CA ASN A 213 -3.05 -29.17 11.33
C ASN A 213 -2.63 -27.70 11.43
N GLU A 214 -3.42 -26.89 12.14
CA GLU A 214 -3.11 -25.47 12.36
C GLU A 214 -1.88 -25.30 13.26
N ASN A 215 -1.59 -26.26 14.15
CA ASN A 215 -0.39 -26.25 14.98
C ASN A 215 0.83 -26.72 14.18
N ARG A 216 1.54 -25.76 13.59
CA ARG A 216 2.74 -26.02 12.78
C ARG A 216 3.87 -26.68 13.57
N PHE A 217 3.94 -26.58 14.90
CA PHE A 217 4.93 -27.32 15.71
C PHE A 217 4.71 -28.83 15.64
N ILE A 218 3.46 -29.30 15.62
CA ILE A 218 3.14 -30.73 15.45
C ILE A 218 3.67 -31.22 14.10
N LEU A 219 3.42 -30.45 13.04
CA LEU A 219 3.89 -30.76 11.68
C LEU A 219 5.42 -30.80 11.59
N LEU A 220 6.11 -29.87 12.27
CA LEU A 220 7.57 -29.83 12.32
C LEU A 220 8.15 -31.01 13.12
N ASN A 221 7.61 -31.31 14.30
CA ASN A 221 8.03 -32.49 15.06
C ASN A 221 7.84 -33.77 14.25
N ASN A 222 6.73 -33.89 13.51
CA ASN A 222 6.49 -35.02 12.60
C ASN A 222 7.49 -35.07 11.43
N LEU A 223 7.95 -33.92 10.91
CA LEU A 223 8.99 -33.86 9.89
C LEU A 223 10.35 -34.33 10.41
N PHE A 224 10.72 -33.98 11.65
CA PHE A 224 12.03 -34.34 12.17
C PHE A 224 12.05 -35.69 12.90
N GLY A 225 10.90 -36.21 13.31
CA GLY A 225 10.79 -37.50 13.99
C GLY A 225 11.18 -37.46 15.48
N ASN A 226 11.29 -36.26 16.04
CA ASN A 226 11.64 -36.00 17.43
C ASN A 226 10.91 -34.74 17.92
N VAL A 227 10.79 -34.59 19.25
CA VAL A 227 10.19 -33.41 19.87
C VAL A 227 11.24 -32.28 19.86
N ILE A 228 11.15 -31.39 18.87
CA ILE A 228 12.00 -30.19 18.76
C ILE A 228 11.27 -28.97 19.33
N TYR A 229 9.96 -28.91 19.13
CA TYR A 229 9.09 -27.84 19.59
C TYR A 229 8.10 -28.36 20.63
N ASN A 230 7.94 -27.63 21.73
CA ASN A 230 6.85 -27.89 22.67
C ASN A 230 5.54 -27.38 22.06
N VAL A 231 4.59 -28.28 21.81
CA VAL A 231 3.37 -27.99 21.06
C VAL A 231 2.44 -27.00 21.76
N ASP A 232 2.50 -26.94 23.10
CA ASP A 232 1.70 -26.04 23.92
C ASP A 232 2.17 -24.57 23.83
N ASP A 233 3.42 -24.37 23.40
CA ASP A 233 3.97 -23.04 23.17
C ASP A 233 3.55 -22.45 21.81
N TYR A 234 2.90 -23.25 20.95
CA TYR A 234 2.46 -22.77 19.64
C TYR A 234 1.33 -21.75 19.80
N ASN A 235 1.55 -20.57 19.24
CA ASN A 235 0.61 -19.47 19.31
C ASN A 235 0.74 -18.59 18.06
N PHE A 236 -0.10 -17.57 17.99
CA PHE A 236 -0.20 -16.70 16.84
C PHE A 236 1.10 -15.93 16.53
N TYR A 237 1.93 -15.65 17.53
CA TYR A 237 3.24 -15.02 17.33
C TYR A 237 4.20 -15.97 16.61
N GLU A 238 4.24 -17.25 16.99
CA GLU A 238 5.08 -18.23 16.33
C GLU A 238 4.63 -18.46 14.88
N GLN A 239 3.31 -18.40 14.60
CA GLN A 239 2.78 -18.39 13.24
C GLN A 239 3.32 -17.20 12.42
N ILE A 240 3.18 -15.97 12.92
CA ILE A 240 3.67 -14.75 12.24
C ILE A 240 5.17 -14.84 11.99
N LYS A 241 5.94 -15.29 12.98
CA LYS A 241 7.38 -15.45 12.88
C LYS A 241 7.73 -16.45 11.79
N PHE A 242 7.06 -17.59 11.72
CA PHE A 242 7.25 -18.60 10.68
C PHE A 242 6.89 -18.10 9.29
N GLU A 243 5.79 -17.37 9.12
CA GLU A 243 5.44 -16.74 7.84
C GLU A 243 6.51 -15.76 7.40
N LYS A 244 7.03 -14.95 8.34
CA LYS A 244 8.11 -14.01 8.09
C LYS A 244 9.41 -14.70 7.70
N GLU A 245 9.81 -15.75 8.39
CA GLU A 245 11.03 -16.51 8.11
C GLU A 245 10.96 -17.22 6.74
N SER A 246 9.84 -17.86 6.45
CA SER A 246 9.66 -18.70 5.27
C SER A 246 9.28 -17.93 4.03
N THR A 247 8.52 -16.84 4.15
CA THR A 247 7.99 -16.10 2.98
C THR A 247 8.38 -14.62 2.98
N GLY A 248 8.90 -14.09 4.09
CA GLY A 248 9.22 -12.67 4.29
C GLY A 248 8.03 -11.72 4.36
N ILE A 249 6.81 -12.24 4.30
CA ILE A 249 5.54 -11.52 4.45
C ILE A 249 4.76 -12.19 5.58
N ASN A 250 3.91 -11.43 6.27
CA ASN A 250 2.92 -11.98 7.20
C ASN A 250 1.58 -11.93 6.47
N PHE A 251 0.86 -13.04 6.42
CA PHE A 251 -0.40 -13.13 5.67
C PHE A 251 -1.58 -12.60 6.47
N PHE A 252 -1.48 -12.66 7.79
CA PHE A 252 -2.44 -12.03 8.68
C PHE A 252 -2.00 -10.62 9.06
N ASN A 253 -2.96 -9.68 9.00
CA ASN A 253 -2.66 -8.28 9.19
C ASN A 253 -3.79 -7.47 9.84
N ASP A 254 -4.24 -7.95 10.99
CA ASP A 254 -5.33 -7.34 11.77
C ASP A 254 -4.81 -6.45 12.93
N PHE A 255 -3.54 -6.01 12.88
CA PHE A 255 -2.98 -5.10 13.88
C PHE A 255 -3.06 -3.65 13.42
N SER A 256 -3.04 -2.72 14.38
CA SER A 256 -3.02 -1.30 14.07
C SER A 256 -1.69 -0.91 13.40
N LYS A 257 -1.70 0.21 12.68
CA LYS A 257 -0.47 0.92 12.29
C LYS A 257 -0.24 2.03 13.30
N LEU A 258 0.97 2.11 13.84
CA LEU A 258 1.33 3.22 14.72
C LEU A 258 1.63 4.45 13.85
N PRO A 259 0.98 5.61 14.05
CA PRO A 259 1.19 6.79 13.21
C PRO A 259 2.67 7.22 13.17
N ASP A 260 3.07 7.87 12.08
CA ASP A 260 4.44 8.36 11.94
C ASP A 260 4.65 9.65 12.74
N ASP A 261 3.67 10.55 12.70
CA ASP A 261 3.65 11.78 13.48
C ASP A 261 2.71 11.63 14.68
N ILE A 262 3.28 11.39 15.87
CA ILE A 262 2.55 11.26 17.12
C ILE A 262 2.94 12.40 18.05
N GLU A 263 1.96 13.14 18.53
CA GLU A 263 2.16 14.19 19.52
C GLU A 263 2.39 13.61 20.91
N ASN A 264 3.16 14.32 21.74
CA ASN A 264 3.29 13.93 23.13
C ASN A 264 1.92 14.02 23.82
N GLU A 265 1.61 13.07 24.69
CA GLU A 265 0.32 12.96 25.38
C GLU A 265 -0.88 12.61 24.48
N GLN A 266 -0.65 12.29 23.21
CA GLN A 266 -1.72 11.81 22.33
C GLN A 266 -2.27 10.46 22.80
N LEU A 267 -3.60 10.36 22.90
CA LEU A 267 -4.31 9.12 23.16
C LEU A 267 -4.35 8.25 21.90
N LEU A 268 -3.98 6.98 22.04
CA LEU A 268 -3.90 6.00 20.96
C LEU A 268 -4.72 4.76 21.30
N ASN A 269 -5.49 4.27 20.33
CA ASN A 269 -6.18 2.99 20.37
C ASN A 269 -5.52 2.04 19.39
N LEU A 270 -4.85 1.01 19.91
CA LEU A 270 -4.02 0.12 19.11
C LEU A 270 -4.32 -1.34 19.42
N ARG A 271 -4.21 -2.15 18.39
CA ARG A 271 -4.25 -3.60 18.43
C ARG A 271 -2.92 -4.15 17.97
N GLY A 272 -2.33 -5.06 18.72
CA GLY A 272 -1.05 -5.68 18.36
C GLY A 272 -0.85 -7.03 19.03
N ILE A 273 0.31 -7.62 18.81
CA ILE A 273 0.70 -8.87 19.47
C ILE A 273 1.88 -8.67 20.40
N ILE A 274 1.82 -9.26 21.58
CA ILE A 274 2.88 -9.16 22.59
C ILE A 274 4.05 -10.06 22.16
N ASP A 275 5.16 -9.44 21.78
CA ASP A 275 6.43 -10.08 21.43
C ASP A 275 7.25 -10.44 22.68
N PHE A 276 7.19 -9.58 23.70
CA PHE A 276 7.94 -9.75 24.94
C PHE A 276 7.22 -9.08 26.12
N VAL A 277 7.33 -9.70 27.29
CA VAL A 277 6.85 -9.18 28.57
C VAL A 277 8.06 -9.04 29.50
N GLY A 278 8.44 -7.80 29.81
CA GLY A 278 9.45 -7.51 30.82
C GLY A 278 8.77 -7.05 32.10
N ILE A 279 9.11 -7.66 33.24
CA ILE A 279 8.67 -7.22 34.57
C ILE A 279 9.80 -6.39 35.16
N SER A 280 9.46 -5.27 35.79
CA SER A 280 10.42 -4.37 36.43
C SER A 280 9.81 -3.81 37.70
N VAL A 281 10.66 -3.29 38.59
CA VAL A 281 10.25 -2.77 39.89
C VAL A 281 10.60 -1.29 39.97
N ASP A 282 9.67 -0.47 40.48
CA ASP A 282 9.91 0.95 40.67
C ASP A 282 10.68 1.26 41.97
N LYS A 283 10.92 2.55 42.25
CA LYS A 283 11.63 3.00 43.46
C LYS A 283 10.91 2.67 44.77
N ASN A 284 9.61 2.41 44.71
CA ASN A 284 8.75 2.10 45.84
C ASN A 284 8.52 0.59 45.98
N ASN A 285 9.31 -0.23 45.27
CA ASN A 285 9.21 -1.69 45.26
C ASN A 285 7.92 -2.24 44.63
N ASN A 286 7.26 -1.46 43.77
CA ASN A 286 6.06 -1.88 43.06
C ASN A 286 6.41 -2.45 41.68
N GLU A 287 5.83 -3.61 41.35
CA GLU A 287 6.00 -4.23 40.04
C GLU A 287 5.21 -3.51 38.95
N TYR A 288 5.81 -3.37 37.78
CA TYR A 288 5.17 -2.87 36.56
C TYR A 288 5.68 -3.66 35.35
N ALA A 289 4.90 -3.68 34.27
CA ALA A 289 5.27 -4.39 33.04
C ALA A 289 5.67 -3.43 31.92
N LYS A 290 6.66 -3.86 31.13
CA LYS A 290 7.02 -3.29 29.85
C LYS A 290 6.82 -4.34 28.76
N LEU A 291 5.77 -4.14 27.97
CA LEU A 291 5.47 -4.99 26.83
C LEU A 291 6.18 -4.47 25.59
N LYS A 292 6.73 -5.38 24.80
CA LYS A 292 7.10 -5.11 23.41
C LYS A 292 5.95 -5.60 22.54
N VAL A 293 5.29 -4.69 21.83
CA VAL A 293 4.10 -4.99 21.03
C VAL A 293 4.41 -4.80 19.56
N LEU A 294 4.25 -5.86 18.78
CA LEU A 294 4.38 -5.84 17.33
C LEU A 294 3.08 -5.34 16.69
N LEU A 295 3.22 -4.33 15.83
CA LEU A 295 2.18 -3.73 15.01
C LEU A 295 2.51 -3.93 13.52
N ASN A 296 1.60 -3.58 12.61
CA ASN A 296 1.77 -3.87 11.17
C ASN A 296 3.01 -3.17 10.56
N ASN A 297 3.33 -1.96 11.01
CA ASN A 297 4.43 -1.15 10.46
C ASN A 297 5.69 -1.13 11.32
N LYS A 298 5.57 -1.23 12.65
CA LYS A 298 6.71 -1.18 13.59
C LYS A 298 6.40 -1.91 14.88
N THR A 299 7.42 -2.06 15.72
CA THR A 299 7.22 -2.48 17.11
C THR A 299 7.15 -1.24 18.00
N THR A 300 6.30 -1.26 19.03
CA THR A 300 6.25 -0.22 20.06
C THR A 300 6.41 -0.83 21.45
N TYR A 301 6.74 -0.01 22.44
CA TYR A 301 6.75 -0.42 23.83
C TYR A 301 5.51 0.12 24.53
N VAL A 302 4.83 -0.74 25.28
CA VAL A 302 3.70 -0.38 26.13
C VAL A 302 4.10 -0.58 27.57
N VAL A 303 4.01 0.46 28.39
CA VAL A 303 4.29 0.41 29.83
C VAL A 303 2.98 0.34 30.58
N ILE A 304 2.87 -0.66 31.45
CA ILE A 304 1.74 -0.90 32.33
C ILE A 304 2.22 -0.64 33.74
N PHE A 305 1.87 0.54 34.27
CA PHE A 305 2.22 0.91 35.64
C PHE A 305 1.52 0.03 36.67
N ASN A 306 2.01 0.05 37.91
CA ASN A 306 1.62 -0.88 38.95
C ASN A 306 0.10 -0.97 39.17
N ASP A 307 -0.57 0.18 39.21
CA ASP A 307 -2.03 0.30 39.37
C ASP A 307 -2.82 -0.54 38.36
N LYS A 308 -2.32 -0.62 37.12
CA LYS A 308 -2.91 -1.42 36.03
C LYS A 308 -2.28 -2.80 35.88
N TYR A 309 -1.04 -2.98 36.28
CA TYR A 309 -0.34 -4.26 36.13
C TYR A 309 -1.00 -5.34 36.97
N ILE A 310 -1.39 -5.02 38.21
CA ILE A 310 -2.08 -5.95 39.11
C ILE A 310 -3.40 -6.44 38.49
N GLU A 311 -4.14 -5.55 37.81
CA GLU A 311 -5.40 -5.84 37.12
C GLU A 311 -5.20 -6.80 35.93
N TYR A 312 -4.14 -6.60 35.15
CA TYR A 312 -3.98 -7.28 33.85
C TYR A 312 -2.94 -8.40 33.81
N LYS A 313 -2.21 -8.69 34.90
CA LYS A 313 -1.03 -9.58 34.89
C LYS A 313 -1.29 -10.95 34.25
N GLU A 314 -2.48 -11.51 34.41
CA GLU A 314 -2.81 -12.85 33.90
C GLU A 314 -3.07 -12.87 32.39
N PHE A 315 -3.40 -11.71 31.81
CA PHE A 315 -3.75 -11.54 30.40
C PHE A 315 -2.57 -11.07 29.53
N ILE A 316 -1.46 -10.66 30.14
CA ILE A 316 -0.27 -10.17 29.43
C ILE A 316 0.78 -11.25 29.28
N LYS A 317 0.59 -12.09 28.26
CA LYS A 317 1.52 -13.17 27.90
C LYS A 317 2.09 -12.95 26.51
N LYS A 318 3.32 -13.41 26.28
CA LYS A 318 3.90 -13.45 24.93
C LYS A 318 2.96 -14.24 24.00
N GLY A 319 2.76 -13.73 22.79
CA GLY A 319 1.89 -14.34 21.79
C GLY A 319 0.42 -13.92 21.86
N TYR A 320 0.01 -13.22 22.92
CA TYR A 320 -1.38 -12.78 23.05
C TYR A 320 -1.61 -11.51 22.22
N ILE A 321 -2.77 -11.45 21.57
CA ILE A 321 -3.24 -10.23 20.91
C ILE A 321 -3.80 -9.32 21.98
N ILE A 322 -3.36 -8.07 21.99
CA ILE A 322 -3.78 -7.04 22.92
C ILE A 322 -4.43 -5.89 22.15
N ASN A 323 -5.66 -5.54 22.53
CA ASN A 323 -6.28 -4.27 22.19
C ASN A 323 -6.09 -3.35 23.39
N PHE A 324 -5.58 -2.15 23.16
CA PHE A 324 -5.33 -1.23 24.26
C PHE A 324 -5.52 0.21 23.87
N GLU A 325 -5.87 1.00 24.89
CA GLU A 325 -5.83 2.44 24.86
C GLU A 325 -4.65 2.91 25.71
N GLY A 326 -3.87 3.86 25.22
CA GLY A 326 -2.74 4.40 25.97
C GLY A 326 -2.30 5.77 25.49
N ILE A 327 -1.54 6.45 26.34
CA ILE A 327 -1.02 7.80 26.08
C ILE A 327 0.42 7.69 25.60
N TYR A 328 0.73 8.27 24.45
CA TYR A 328 2.09 8.31 23.93
C TYR A 328 2.99 9.25 24.75
N ASN A 329 4.16 8.77 25.12
CA ASN A 329 5.18 9.54 25.82
C ASN A 329 6.41 9.67 24.92
N LYS A 330 6.61 10.88 24.40
CA LYS A 330 7.67 11.20 23.45
C LYS A 330 9.07 11.11 24.06
N LYS A 331 9.21 11.40 25.36
CA LYS A 331 10.50 11.38 26.08
C LYS A 331 11.08 9.96 26.14
N PHE A 332 10.25 8.96 26.37
CA PHE A 332 10.68 7.57 26.50
C PHE A 332 10.35 6.71 25.27
N ASN A 333 9.72 7.31 24.25
CA ASN A 333 9.26 6.65 23.04
C ASN A 333 8.48 5.36 23.33
N ASN A 334 7.50 5.47 24.23
CA ASN A 334 6.64 4.37 24.65
C ASN A 334 5.19 4.86 24.80
N ILE A 335 4.28 3.92 25.03
CA ILE A 335 2.88 4.20 25.28
C ILE A 335 2.58 3.77 26.70
N ASN A 336 2.08 4.70 27.52
CA ASN A 336 1.62 4.41 28.87
C ASN A 336 0.19 3.86 28.78
N LEU A 337 -0.02 2.62 29.19
CA LEU A 337 -1.31 1.96 29.14
C LEU A 337 -2.33 2.71 30.00
N LYS A 338 -3.52 2.93 29.45
CA LYS A 338 -4.70 3.40 30.19
C LYS A 338 -5.66 2.27 30.50
N LYS A 339 -5.95 1.42 29.51
CA LYS A 339 -6.81 0.23 29.67
C LYS A 339 -6.55 -0.78 28.56
N ILE A 340 -6.82 -2.04 28.85
CA ILE A 340 -6.98 -3.11 27.84
C ILE A 340 -8.47 -3.13 27.44
N VAL A 341 -8.76 -3.31 26.15
CA VAL A 341 -10.11 -3.24 25.55
C VAL A 341 -10.63 -4.63 25.18
#